data_AF-A0A958SYI4-F1
#
_entry.id   AF-A0A958SYI4-F1
#
_cell.length_a   1.000
_cell.length_b   1.000
_cell.length_c   1.000
_cell.angle_alpha   90.00
_cell.angle_beta   90.00
_cell.angle_gamma   90.00
#
_symmetry.space_group_name_H-M   'P 1'
#
loop_
_entity.id
_entity.type
_entity.pdbx_description
1 polymer ?
#
loop_
_entity_poly.entity_id
_entity_poly.type
_entity_poly.pdbx_seq_one_letter_code
_entity_poly.pdbx_strand_id
1 'polypeptide(L)'
;ALIGRYGNRIAKGKFTLDGKDYALVTNNGSNHLHGGVNGFDRVVWDVQPIEGENLALKLTYLSEDGEEGYPGNLNVTVIYMLTDDNALEVSYEATTDKATVVNLTQHAYFNLTGDFSKAILDHEIVLKADAFLPIDATLIPMGEIRKVDGTPFDFR
;
A
#
# COMPACT_ATOMS: atom_id res chain seq x y z
N ALA A 1 -0.73 -7.63 5.47
CA ALA A 1 0.27 -7.91 4.42
C ALA A 1 0.99 -6.62 4.03
N LEU A 2 2.24 -6.73 3.56
CA LEU A 2 2.95 -5.64 2.90
C LEU A 2 2.50 -5.57 1.44
N ILE A 3 2.21 -4.35 0.96
CA ILE A 3 1.72 -4.13 -0.40
C ILE A 3 2.73 -3.29 -1.17
N GLY A 4 3.07 -3.74 -2.37
CA GLY A 4 3.99 -3.05 -3.27
C GLY A 4 4.29 -3.88 -4.53
N ARG A 5 4.97 -3.30 -5.54
CA ARG A 5 5.61 -1.96 -5.53
C ARG A 5 4.64 -0.78 -5.49
N TYR A 6 3.40 -0.98 -5.94
CA TYR A 6 2.38 0.07 -5.97
C TYR A 6 1.08 -0.38 -5.30
N GLY A 7 0.74 0.26 -4.19
CA GLY A 7 -0.52 0.08 -3.48
C GLY A 7 -1.69 0.69 -4.27
N ASN A 8 -2.82 -0.01 -4.24
CA ASN A 8 -4.03 0.31 -4.99
C ASN A 8 -3.84 0.14 -6.52
N ARG A 9 -4.61 0.87 -7.32
CA ARG A 9 -4.77 0.62 -8.76
C ARG A 9 -3.91 1.52 -9.64
N ILE A 10 -3.38 0.94 -10.71
CA ILE A 10 -2.87 1.64 -11.89
C ILE A 10 -3.84 1.39 -13.05
N ALA A 11 -4.41 2.47 -13.58
CA ALA A 11 -5.41 2.42 -14.64
C ALA A 11 -4.88 1.70 -15.87
N LYS A 12 -5.63 0.70 -16.37
CA LYS A 12 -5.24 -0.10 -17.55
C LYS A 12 -3.91 -0.86 -17.40
N GLY A 13 -3.36 -0.90 -16.18
CA GLY A 13 -2.01 -1.41 -15.92
C GLY A 13 -0.92 -0.65 -16.69
N LYS A 14 -1.11 0.65 -16.97
CA LYS A 14 -0.15 1.43 -17.77
C LYS A 14 0.24 2.71 -17.09
N PHE A 15 1.52 3.06 -17.24
CA PHE A 15 2.04 4.36 -16.83
C PHE A 15 3.19 4.76 -17.76
N THR A 16 3.49 6.05 -17.79
CA THR A 16 4.63 6.61 -18.53
C THR A 16 5.62 7.16 -17.51
N LEU A 17 6.90 6.84 -17.67
CA LEU A 17 7.99 7.33 -16.83
C LEU A 17 9.17 7.71 -17.72
N ASP A 18 9.68 8.93 -17.56
CA ASP A 18 10.77 9.49 -18.37
C ASP A 18 10.55 9.34 -19.90
N GLY A 19 9.30 9.54 -20.33
CA GLY A 19 8.91 9.45 -21.74
C GLY A 19 8.82 8.02 -22.29
N LYS A 20 8.99 6.99 -21.45
CA LYS A 20 8.82 5.58 -21.82
C LYS A 20 7.53 5.03 -21.23
N ASP A 21 6.78 4.32 -22.07
CA ASP A 21 5.57 3.62 -21.65
C ASP A 21 5.89 2.25 -21.06
N TYR A 22 5.23 1.94 -19.95
CA TYR A 22 5.29 0.66 -19.25
C TYR A 22 3.90 0.03 -19.19
N ALA A 23 3.86 -1.29 -19.39
CA ALA A 23 2.66 -2.10 -19.25
C ALA A 23 2.89 -3.15 -18.17
N LEU A 24 2.07 -3.11 -17.13
CA LEU A 24 2.02 -4.03 -16.01
C LEU A 24 0.90 -5.05 -16.23
N VAL A 25 0.98 -6.17 -15.51
CA VAL A 25 -0.08 -7.19 -15.56
C VAL A 25 -1.39 -6.64 -14.98
N THR A 26 -2.49 -6.76 -15.72
CA THR A 26 -3.82 -6.42 -15.19
C THR A 26 -4.39 -7.62 -14.43
N ASN A 27 -4.48 -7.51 -13.11
CA ASN A 27 -4.94 -8.57 -12.20
C ASN A 27 -6.27 -8.21 -11.51
N ASN A 28 -6.85 -7.02 -11.76
CA ASN A 28 -8.13 -6.60 -11.24
C ASN A 28 -8.99 -5.94 -12.33
N GLY A 29 -9.76 -6.76 -13.06
CA GLY A 29 -10.49 -6.29 -14.23
C GLY A 29 -9.53 -5.74 -15.28
N SER A 30 -9.76 -4.51 -15.74
CA SER A 30 -8.86 -3.83 -16.66
C SER A 30 -7.62 -3.23 -16.00
N ASN A 31 -7.49 -3.26 -14.66
CA ASN A 31 -6.47 -2.49 -13.93
C ASN A 31 -5.40 -3.40 -13.30
N HIS A 32 -4.24 -2.82 -13.03
CA HIS A 32 -3.21 -3.43 -12.18
C HIS A 32 -3.48 -3.03 -10.73
N LEU A 33 -3.41 -3.97 -9.80
CA LEU A 33 -3.76 -3.80 -8.40
C LEU A 33 -2.67 -4.36 -7.49
N HIS A 34 -2.29 -3.59 -6.47
CA HIS A 34 -1.47 -4.03 -5.34
C HIS A 34 -0.13 -4.67 -5.72
N GLY A 35 0.49 -4.19 -6.79
CA GLY A 35 1.80 -4.65 -7.23
C GLY A 35 1.80 -5.88 -8.14
N GLY A 36 0.64 -6.48 -8.43
CA GLY A 36 0.50 -7.49 -9.47
C GLY A 36 0.08 -8.86 -8.97
N VAL A 37 0.38 -9.90 -9.76
CA VAL A 37 -0.06 -11.28 -9.47
C VAL A 37 0.75 -11.87 -8.30
N ASN A 38 2.04 -11.57 -8.23
CA ASN A 38 2.95 -11.94 -7.17
C ASN A 38 3.52 -10.68 -6.50
N GLY A 39 2.62 -9.77 -6.09
CA GLY A 39 3.00 -8.57 -5.34
C GLY A 39 3.65 -8.90 -3.99
N PHE A 40 4.08 -7.86 -3.27
CA PHE A 40 4.84 -8.01 -2.02
C PHE A 40 4.11 -8.77 -0.90
N ASP A 41 2.80 -9.00 -1.02
CA ASP A 41 2.01 -9.84 -0.13
C ASP A 41 2.24 -11.34 -0.34
N ARG A 42 2.89 -11.73 -1.45
CA ARG A 42 3.07 -13.13 -1.89
C ARG A 42 4.53 -13.56 -1.98
N VAL A 43 5.47 -12.67 -1.67
CA VAL A 43 6.90 -12.97 -1.66
C VAL A 43 7.37 -13.33 -0.26
N VAL A 44 8.48 -14.06 -0.18
CA VAL A 44 9.14 -14.37 1.09
C VAL A 44 10.17 -13.28 1.38
N TRP A 45 9.99 -12.58 2.48
CA TRP A 45 10.90 -11.54 2.94
C TRP A 45 12.04 -12.14 3.77
N ASP A 46 13.25 -11.59 3.65
CA ASP A 46 14.33 -11.86 4.60
C ASP A 46 14.03 -11.12 5.90
N VAL A 47 14.06 -11.81 7.04
CA VAL A 47 13.64 -11.24 8.33
C VAL A 47 14.78 -11.35 9.34
N GLN A 48 15.10 -10.23 9.98
CA GLN A 48 16.15 -10.14 11.00
C GLN A 48 15.62 -9.39 12.22
N PRO A 49 15.88 -9.87 13.46
CA PRO A 49 15.59 -9.06 14.64
C PRO A 49 16.49 -7.81 14.64
N ILE A 50 15.98 -6.72 15.20
CA ILE A 50 16.80 -5.55 15.54
C ILE A 50 17.03 -5.61 17.05
N GLU A 51 18.29 -5.80 17.44
CA GLU A 51 18.69 -5.77 18.85
C GLU A 51 18.62 -4.34 19.39
N GLY A 52 18.04 -4.15 20.57
CA GLY A 52 17.86 -2.83 21.18
C GLY A 52 16.89 -2.86 22.35
N GLU A 53 16.48 -1.68 22.82
CA GLU A 53 15.51 -1.54 23.91
C GLU A 53 14.09 -1.95 23.50
N ASN A 54 13.70 -1.65 22.26
CA ASN A 54 12.37 -1.97 21.73
C ASN A 54 12.33 -3.30 20.99
N LEU A 55 11.19 -4.00 21.04
CA LEU A 55 10.96 -5.22 20.26
C LEU A 55 10.73 -4.85 18.78
N ALA A 56 11.74 -5.07 17.94
CA ALA A 56 11.70 -4.68 16.54
C ALA A 56 12.25 -5.77 15.60
N LEU A 57 11.74 -5.77 14.37
CA LEU A 57 12.19 -6.64 13.29
C LEU A 57 12.32 -5.87 11.99
N LYS A 58 13.35 -6.22 11.22
CA LYS A 58 13.65 -5.71 9.89
C LYS A 58 13.31 -6.76 8.86
N LEU A 59 12.49 -6.40 7.88
CA LEU A 59 12.22 -7.19 6.69
C LEU A 59 12.94 -6.54 5.51
N THR A 60 13.57 -7.36 4.67
CA THR A 60 14.13 -6.89 3.40
C THR A 60 13.70 -7.76 2.23
N TYR A 61 13.51 -7.12 1.09
CA TYR A 61 13.20 -7.78 -0.17
C TYR A 61 13.83 -7.01 -1.33
N LEU A 62 14.51 -7.73 -2.21
CA LEU A 62 14.97 -7.21 -3.49
C LEU A 62 13.94 -7.61 -4.55
N SER A 63 13.23 -6.62 -5.06
CA SER A 63 12.41 -6.78 -6.25
C SER A 63 13.29 -6.51 -7.47
N GLU A 64 13.49 -7.50 -8.33
CA GLU A 64 14.41 -7.38 -9.48
C GLU A 64 13.84 -6.48 -10.61
N ASP A 65 14.70 -5.91 -11.45
CA ASP A 65 14.28 -5.17 -12.66
C ASP A 65 13.35 -6.04 -13.53
N GLY A 66 12.16 -5.52 -13.81
CA GLY A 66 11.13 -6.22 -14.58
C GLY A 66 10.15 -7.06 -13.75
N GLU A 67 10.35 -7.20 -12.43
CA GLU A 67 9.41 -7.91 -11.56
C GLU A 67 8.01 -7.26 -11.63
N GLU A 68 6.99 -8.07 -11.94
CA GLU A 68 5.60 -7.64 -12.20
C GLU A 68 5.45 -6.52 -13.28
N GLY A 69 6.51 -6.30 -14.08
CA GLY A 69 6.59 -5.30 -15.15
C GLY A 69 7.20 -3.95 -14.73
N TYR A 70 7.65 -3.80 -13.49
CA TYR A 70 8.22 -2.54 -13.00
C TYR A 70 9.71 -2.40 -13.36
N PRO A 71 10.19 -1.22 -13.81
CA PRO A 71 11.61 -1.01 -14.07
C PRO A 71 12.43 -0.89 -12.78
N GLY A 72 13.72 -1.18 -12.88
CA GLY A 72 14.72 -1.01 -11.84
C GLY A 72 14.70 -2.11 -10.79
N ASN A 73 15.87 -2.43 -10.25
CA ASN A 73 15.95 -3.17 -9.00
C ASN A 73 15.45 -2.25 -7.89
N LEU A 74 14.60 -2.76 -7.00
CA LEU A 74 14.11 -2.03 -5.84
C LEU A 74 14.44 -2.83 -4.58
N ASN A 75 15.37 -2.30 -3.78
CA ASN A 75 15.65 -2.80 -2.45
C ASN A 75 14.67 -2.15 -1.47
N VAL A 76 13.85 -2.95 -0.82
CA VAL A 76 12.85 -2.48 0.14
C VAL A 76 13.22 -2.99 1.52
N THR A 77 13.19 -2.08 2.49
CA THR A 77 13.30 -2.38 3.92
C THR A 77 12.01 -1.96 4.60
N VAL A 78 11.46 -2.84 5.43
CA VAL A 78 10.34 -2.51 6.33
C VAL A 78 10.75 -2.83 7.75
N ILE A 79 10.58 -1.87 8.66
CA ILE A 79 10.81 -2.11 10.09
C ILE A 79 9.47 -2.06 10.81
N TYR A 80 9.16 -3.13 11.52
CA TYR A 80 8.09 -3.17 12.50
C TYR A 80 8.70 -3.03 13.89
N MET A 81 8.15 -2.13 14.70
CA MET A 81 8.57 -1.92 16.09
C MET A 81 7.33 -1.83 16.98
N LEU A 82 7.39 -2.57 18.09
CA LEU A 82 6.46 -2.42 19.20
C LEU A 82 7.11 -1.53 20.26
N THR A 83 6.41 -0.47 20.64
CA THR A 83 6.85 0.48 21.65
C THR A 83 6.16 0.20 22.99
N ASP A 84 6.77 0.67 24.08
CA ASP A 84 6.24 0.48 25.44
C ASP A 84 4.88 1.16 25.68
N ASP A 85 4.49 2.14 24.86
CA ASP A 85 3.20 2.82 24.91
C ASP A 85 2.11 2.15 24.06
N ASN A 86 2.31 0.87 23.68
CA ASN A 86 1.41 0.05 22.87
C ASN A 86 1.20 0.55 21.43
N ALA A 87 2.18 1.24 20.85
CA ALA A 87 2.15 1.57 19.42
C ALA A 87 2.80 0.45 18.59
N LEU A 88 2.26 0.26 17.38
CA LEU A 88 2.93 -0.47 16.31
C LEU A 88 3.43 0.55 15.29
N GLU A 89 4.74 0.80 15.31
CA GLU A 89 5.39 1.64 14.31
C GLU A 89 5.80 0.78 13.11
N VAL A 90 5.49 1.28 11.91
CA VAL A 90 5.87 0.65 10.64
C VAL A 90 6.55 1.68 9.78
N SER A 91 7.84 1.49 9.52
CA SER A 91 8.61 2.36 8.63
C SER A 91 9.00 1.62 7.36
N TYR A 92 9.01 2.37 6.26
CA TYR A 92 9.33 1.87 4.93
C TYR A 92 10.50 2.67 4.37
N GLU A 93 11.51 1.99 3.86
CA GLU A 93 12.58 2.56 3.07
C GLU A 93 12.69 1.79 1.76
N ALA A 94 12.90 2.50 0.66
CA ALA A 94 13.11 1.88 -0.63
C ALA A 94 14.20 2.63 -1.41
N THR A 95 15.14 1.88 -2.00
CA THR A 95 16.19 2.42 -2.86
C THR A 95 16.17 1.68 -4.19
N THR A 96 16.49 2.39 -5.28
CA THR A 96 16.46 1.81 -6.62
C THR A 96 17.67 2.25 -7.44
N ASP A 97 18.08 1.40 -8.39
CA ASP A 97 19.15 1.70 -9.33
C ASP A 97 18.67 2.38 -10.62
N LYS A 98 17.35 2.53 -10.79
CA LYS A 98 16.72 3.14 -11.96
C LYS A 98 15.38 3.73 -11.58
N ALA A 99 14.97 4.81 -12.25
CA ALA A 99 13.67 5.42 -12.03
C ALA A 99 12.54 4.38 -12.12
N THR A 100 11.68 4.36 -11.09
CA THR A 100 10.53 3.47 -10.97
C THR A 100 9.43 4.12 -10.15
N VAL A 101 8.21 3.58 -10.23
CA VAL A 101 7.09 4.03 -9.39
C VAL A 101 7.04 3.19 -8.11
N VAL A 102 6.87 3.87 -6.97
CA VAL A 102 6.82 3.23 -5.64
C VAL A 102 5.72 3.89 -4.83
N ASN A 103 4.82 3.08 -4.28
CA ASN A 103 3.77 3.50 -3.36
C ASN A 103 3.48 2.33 -2.40
N LEU A 104 4.17 2.27 -1.28
CA LEU A 104 4.10 1.13 -0.35
C LEU A 104 3.04 1.38 0.72
N THR A 105 2.41 0.29 1.20
CA THR A 105 1.47 0.39 2.33
C THR A 105 1.36 -0.95 3.07
N GLN A 106 0.66 -0.93 4.21
CA GLN A 106 0.21 -2.13 4.90
C GLN A 106 -1.29 -2.30 4.75
N HIS A 107 -1.72 -3.55 4.63
CA HIS A 107 -3.13 -3.90 4.45
C HIS A 107 -3.75 -4.50 5.71
N ALA A 108 -3.65 -3.80 6.84
CA ALA A 108 -4.26 -4.22 8.09
C ALA A 108 -5.79 -4.02 8.05
N TYR A 109 -6.53 -4.95 8.63
CA TYR A 109 -7.96 -4.84 8.87
C TYR A 109 -8.22 -4.79 10.37
N PHE A 110 -8.94 -3.75 10.82
CA PHE A 110 -9.27 -3.57 12.23
C PHE A 110 -10.73 -3.97 12.47
N ASN A 111 -10.96 -4.81 13.48
CA ASN A 111 -12.28 -5.05 14.05
C ASN A 111 -12.16 -5.06 15.58
N LEU A 112 -12.54 -3.95 16.20
CA LEU A 112 -12.41 -3.73 17.64
C LEU A 112 -13.35 -4.59 18.50
N THR A 113 -14.29 -5.33 17.89
CA THR A 113 -15.14 -6.26 18.65
C THR A 113 -14.38 -7.49 19.13
N GLY A 114 -13.24 -7.82 18.50
CA GLY A 114 -12.54 -9.10 18.67
C GLY A 114 -13.26 -10.31 18.06
N ASP A 115 -14.46 -10.12 17.51
CA ASP A 115 -15.27 -11.14 16.87
C ASP A 115 -15.48 -10.79 15.40
N PHE A 116 -14.71 -11.42 14.52
CA PHE A 116 -14.71 -11.13 13.08
C PHE A 116 -16.01 -11.54 12.36
N SER A 117 -16.97 -12.17 13.06
CA SER A 117 -18.33 -12.36 12.53
C SER A 117 -19.21 -11.13 12.68
N LYS A 118 -18.85 -10.19 13.57
CA LYS A 118 -19.59 -8.95 13.79
C LYS A 118 -19.16 -7.86 12.82
N ALA A 119 -20.14 -7.12 12.33
CA ALA A 119 -19.91 -5.93 11.54
C ALA A 119 -19.26 -4.81 12.38
N ILE A 120 -18.57 -3.90 11.69
CA ILE A 120 -17.91 -2.73 12.31
C ILE A 120 -18.82 -1.49 12.38
N LEU A 121 -20.13 -1.64 12.15
CA LEU A 121 -21.06 -0.52 11.98
C LEU A 121 -21.26 0.31 13.26
N ASP A 122 -20.94 -0.26 14.41
CA ASP A 122 -21.03 0.41 15.72
C ASP A 122 -19.72 1.11 16.10
N HIS A 123 -18.68 1.06 15.25
CA HIS A 123 -17.40 1.71 15.52
C HIS A 123 -17.48 3.20 15.17
N GLU A 124 -17.03 4.03 16.08
CA GLU A 124 -16.87 5.47 15.83
C GLU A 124 -15.49 5.73 15.21
N ILE A 125 -15.44 6.58 14.19
CA ILE A 125 -14.22 6.94 13.47
C ILE A 125 -14.15 8.44 13.27
N VAL A 126 -12.94 8.98 13.45
CA VAL A 126 -12.60 10.36 13.08
C VAL A 126 -11.53 10.33 12.00
N LEU A 127 -11.78 11.00 10.87
CA LEU A 127 -10.85 11.15 9.76
C LEU A 127 -10.53 12.64 9.56
N LYS A 128 -9.28 13.01 9.81
CA LYS A 128 -8.77 14.38 9.58
C LYS A 128 -8.51 14.63 8.10
N ALA A 129 -9.56 14.59 7.28
CA ALA A 129 -9.50 14.80 5.84
C ALA A 129 -10.69 15.65 5.36
N ASP A 130 -10.40 16.68 4.56
CA ASP A 130 -11.42 17.59 4.02
C ASP A 130 -11.91 17.20 2.62
N ALA A 131 -11.29 16.21 1.98
CA ALA A 131 -11.60 15.79 0.62
C ALA A 131 -11.28 14.32 0.35
N PHE A 132 -11.89 13.78 -0.70
CA PHE A 132 -11.65 12.42 -1.21
C PHE A 132 -11.58 12.41 -2.75
N LEU A 133 -11.08 11.30 -3.30
CA LEU A 133 -11.04 11.06 -4.74
C LEU A 133 -12.25 10.21 -5.15
N PRO A 134 -13.31 10.77 -5.77
CA PRO A 134 -14.37 9.98 -6.37
C PRO A 134 -13.81 9.07 -7.46
N ILE A 135 -14.38 7.87 -7.55
CA ILE A 135 -13.90 6.79 -8.42
C ILE A 135 -14.99 6.35 -9.40
N ASP A 136 -14.56 5.89 -10.57
CA ASP A 136 -15.44 5.25 -11.55
C ASP A 136 -15.82 3.81 -11.18
N ALA A 137 -16.62 3.15 -12.02
CA ALA A 137 -17.05 1.77 -11.80
C ALA A 137 -15.90 0.75 -11.82
N THR A 138 -14.71 1.14 -12.29
CA THR A 138 -13.48 0.33 -12.25
C THR A 138 -12.57 0.69 -11.08
N LEU A 139 -13.06 1.57 -10.19
CA LEU A 139 -12.40 2.06 -8.99
C LEU A 139 -11.15 2.92 -9.28
N ILE A 140 -11.14 3.60 -10.44
CA ILE A 140 -10.10 4.58 -10.82
C ILE A 140 -10.58 5.99 -10.50
N PRO A 141 -9.74 6.86 -9.91
CA PRO A 141 -10.10 8.26 -9.67
C PRO A 141 -10.55 8.99 -10.94
N MET A 142 -11.65 9.74 -10.85
CA MET A 142 -12.19 10.52 -11.96
C MET A 142 -11.37 11.79 -12.29
N GLY A 143 -10.32 12.08 -11.51
CA GLY A 143 -9.47 13.27 -11.65
C GLY A 143 -9.95 14.49 -10.86
N GLU A 144 -11.14 14.44 -10.25
CA GLU A 144 -11.66 15.43 -9.32
C GLU A 144 -11.15 15.14 -7.89
N ILE A 145 -10.85 16.19 -7.12
CA ILE A 145 -10.74 16.13 -5.66
C ILE A 145 -12.01 16.75 -5.08
N ARG A 146 -12.85 15.95 -4.41
CA ARG A 146 -14.16 16.37 -3.91
C ARG A 146 -14.14 16.59 -2.41
N LYS A 147 -14.72 17.70 -1.94
CA LYS A 147 -14.85 17.98 -0.50
C LYS A 147 -15.79 16.99 0.19
N VAL A 148 -15.51 16.72 1.47
CA VAL A 148 -16.39 15.88 2.31
C VAL A 148 -17.62 16.63 2.83
N ASP A 149 -17.57 17.97 2.89
CA ASP A 149 -18.64 18.82 3.43
C ASP A 149 -20.03 18.43 2.89
N GLY A 150 -20.95 18.08 3.79
CA GLY A 150 -22.33 17.74 3.44
C GLY A 150 -22.50 16.38 2.74
N THR A 151 -21.48 15.51 2.79
CA THR A 151 -21.54 14.14 2.27
C THR A 151 -21.50 13.10 3.40
N PRO A 152 -21.90 11.84 3.15
CA PRO A 152 -21.68 10.75 4.10
C PRO A 152 -20.21 10.42 4.40
N PHE A 153 -19.26 11.07 3.74
CA PHE A 153 -17.82 10.90 3.97
C PHE A 153 -17.25 11.94 4.93
N ASP A 154 -18.09 12.82 5.51
CA ASP A 154 -17.66 13.77 6.53
C ASP A 154 -17.54 13.08 7.89
N PHE A 155 -16.32 12.61 8.19
CA PHE A 155 -15.95 11.96 9.46
C PHE A 155 -15.00 12.84 10.29
N ARG A 156 -14.98 14.15 10.08
CA ARG A 156 -14.05 15.05 10.79
C ARG A 156 -14.40 15.22 12.26
#